data_AF-A0A2N5A3E9-F1
#
_entry.id   AF-A0A2N5A3E9-F1
#
_cell.length_a   1.000
_cell.length_b   1.000
_cell.length_c   1.000
_cell.angle_alpha   90.00
_cell.angle_beta   90.00
_cell.angle_gamma   90.00
#
_symmetry.space_group_name_H-M   'P 1'
#
loop_
_entity.id
_entity.type
_entity.pdbx_description
1 polymer ?
#
loop_
_entity_poly.entity_id
_entity_poly.type
_entity_poly.pdbx_seq_one_letter_code
_entity_poly.pdbx_strand_id
1 'polypeptide(L)' 'MTERVYYTSDATDGRAQITACTAEADGRYAIELDRTLFHPQGGGQPADRGWIAGQVVEQAL' A
#
# COMPACT_ATOMS: atom_id res chain seq x y z
N MET A 1 2.27 3.59 13.11
CA MET A 1 3.51 3.29 12.36
C MET A 1 3.24 2.03 11.55
N THR A 2 3.36 2.10 10.23
CA THR A 2 3.12 0.97 9.32
C THR A 2 4.38 0.11 9.21
N GLU A 3 4.23 -1.21 9.38
CA GLU A 3 5.28 -2.19 9.15
C GLU A 3 5.56 -2.32 7.63
N ARG A 4 6.84 -2.20 7.24
CA ARG A 4 7.30 -2.26 5.84
C ARG A 4 7.77 -3.67 5.51
N VAL A 5 6.83 -4.56 5.16
CA VAL A 5 7.07 -6.01 4.98
C VAL A 5 7.95 -6.29 3.77
N TYR A 6 7.92 -5.42 2.75
CA TYR A 6 8.78 -5.50 1.56
C TYR A 6 10.30 -5.44 1.83
N TYR A 7 10.74 -5.11 3.05
CA TYR A 7 12.16 -5.21 3.41
C TYR A 7 12.62 -6.62 3.76
N THR A 8 11.70 -7.51 4.12
CA THR A 8 12.03 -8.81 4.71
C THR A 8 11.33 -9.98 4.04
N SER A 9 10.47 -9.72 3.04
CA SER A 9 9.69 -10.73 2.34
C SER A 9 9.51 -10.37 0.87
N ASP A 10 9.64 -11.37 0.00
CA ASP A 10 9.35 -11.27 -1.44
C ASP A 10 7.90 -11.70 -1.77
N ALA A 11 7.03 -11.83 -0.76
CA ALA A 11 5.64 -12.23 -0.96
C ALA A 11 4.87 -11.20 -1.79
N THR A 12 4.02 -11.67 -2.71
CA THR A 12 3.18 -10.83 -3.58
C THR A 12 1.73 -10.75 -3.13
N ASP A 13 1.36 -11.51 -2.10
CA ASP A 13 0.04 -11.48 -1.47
C ASP A 13 0.16 -11.59 0.06
N GLY A 14 -0.84 -11.07 0.77
CA GLY A 14 -0.81 -11.05 2.23
C GLY A 14 -2.07 -10.44 2.83
N ARG A 15 -2.06 -10.31 4.15
CA ARG A 15 -3.14 -9.67 4.92
C ARG A 15 -2.60 -8.43 5.63
N ALA A 16 -3.42 -7.39 5.65
CA ALA A 16 -3.19 -6.17 6.40
C ALA A 16 -4.53 -5.68 6.96
N GLN A 17 -4.47 -4.86 8.00
CA GLN A 17 -5.62 -4.18 8.58
C GLN A 17 -5.58 -2.71 8.17
N ILE A 18 -6.73 -2.19 7.76
CA ILE A 18 -6.92 -0.75 7.54
C ILE A 18 -7.01 -0.09 8.91
N THR A 19 -6.05 0.79 9.22
CA THR A 19 -6.01 1.55 10.47
C THR A 19 -6.64 2.93 10.34
N ALA A 20 -6.66 3.49 9.13
CA ALA A 20 -7.36 4.73 8.80
C ALA A 20 -7.86 4.70 7.35
N CYS A 21 -8.96 5.41 7.09
CA CYS A 21 -9.53 5.56 5.76
C CYS A 21 -10.14 6.96 5.63
N THR A 22 -9.62 7.74 4.69
CA THR A 22 -10.01 9.13 4.44
C THR A 22 -10.44 9.28 2.99
N ALA A 23 -11.65 9.78 2.75
CA ALA A 23 -12.11 10.09 1.40
C ALA A 23 -11.39 11.34 0.87
N GLU A 24 -10.96 11.30 -0.39
CA GLU A 24 -10.36 12.42 -1.10
C GLU A 24 -11.39 13.12 -2.01
N ALA A 25 -11.12 14.38 -2.37
CA ALA A 25 -12.05 15.21 -3.15
C ALA A 25 -12.31 14.69 -4.58
N ASP A 26 -11.43 13.85 -5.11
CA ASP A 26 -11.52 13.25 -6.44
C ASP A 26 -12.21 11.87 -6.44
N GLY A 27 -12.80 11.47 -5.31
CA GLY A 27 -13.49 10.20 -5.15
C GLY A 27 -12.59 9.00 -4.84
N ARG A 28 -11.27 9.22 -4.66
CA ARG A 28 -10.35 8.19 -4.14
C ARG A 28 -10.37 8.12 -2.62
N TYR A 29 -9.69 7.13 -2.07
CA TYR A 29 -9.50 6.96 -0.63
C TYR A 29 -8.02 6.86 -0.30
N ALA A 30 -7.56 7.68 0.64
CA ALA A 30 -6.29 7.49 1.30
C ALA A 30 -6.49 6.50 2.46
N ILE A 31 -5.76 5.38 2.42
CA ILE A 31 -5.80 4.35 3.45
C ILE A 31 -4.45 4.21 4.15
N GLU A 32 -4.50 3.99 5.45
CA GLU A 32 -3.32 3.59 6.23
C GLU A 32 -3.48 2.12 6.63
N LEU A 33 -2.38 1.37 6.54
CA LEU A 33 -2.32 -0.04 6.90
C LEU A 33 -1.43 -0.25 8.12
N ASP A 34 -1.70 -1.29 8.90
CA ASP A 34 -0.79 -1.75 9.96
C ASP A 34 0.53 -2.27 9.37
N ARG A 35 0.48 -2.91 8.20
CA ARG A 35 1.61 -3.47 7.44
C ARG A 35 1.37 -3.40 5.94
N THR A 36 2.43 -3.36 5.14
CA THR A 36 2.31 -3.34 3.67
C THR A 36 3.41 -4.09 2.95
N LEU A 37 3.05 -4.78 1.87
CA LEU A 37 3.95 -5.38 0.88
C LEU A 37 4.31 -4.42 -0.26
N PHE A 38 3.58 -3.31 -0.41
CA PHE A 38 3.83 -2.34 -1.48
C PHE A 38 5.06 -1.51 -1.17
N HIS A 39 6.12 -1.66 -1.98
CA HIS A 39 7.28 -0.78 -1.96
C HIS A 39 6.95 0.57 -2.64
N PRO A 40 7.13 1.71 -1.95
CA PRO A 40 6.90 3.04 -2.54
C PRO A 40 8.01 3.40 -3.55
N GLN A 41 7.80 4.43 -4.38
CA GLN A 41 8.84 4.87 -5.30
C GLN A 41 10.07 5.41 -4.54
N GLY A 42 11.28 5.02 -4.95
CA GLY A 42 12.52 5.51 -4.33
C GLY A 42 13.79 4.95 -4.97
N GLY A 43 14.90 5.70 -4.91
CA GLY A 43 16.21 5.23 -5.38
C GLY A 43 16.29 4.93 -6.89
N GLY A 44 15.39 5.48 -7.69
CA GLY A 44 15.24 5.15 -9.12
C GLY A 44 14.38 3.90 -9.39
N GLN A 45 13.94 3.19 -8.34
CA GLN A 45 13.00 2.08 -8.45
C GLN A 45 11.56 2.60 -8.53
N PRO A 46 10.75 2.14 -9.51
CA PRO A 46 9.31 2.40 -9.57
C PRO A 46 8.57 1.85 -8.35
N ALA A 47 7.44 2.47 -8.00
CA ALA A 47 6.54 1.94 -6.98
C ALA A 47 5.86 0.64 -7.44
N ASP A 48 5.52 -0.22 -6.48
CA ASP A 48 4.71 -1.41 -6.73
C ASP A 48 3.28 -1.06 -7.13
N ARG A 49 2.64 -2.00 -7.84
CA ARG A 49 1.24 -1.92 -8.29
C ARG A 49 0.51 -3.20 -7.90
N GLY A 50 -0.80 -3.10 -7.69
CA GLY A 50 -1.61 -4.23 -7.28
C GLY A 50 -2.98 -3.82 -6.77
N TRP A 51 -3.56 -4.68 -5.93
CA TRP A 51 -4.91 -4.51 -5.41
C TRP A 51 -4.97 -4.70 -3.90
N ILE A 52 -5.87 -3.97 -3.23
CA ILE A 52 -6.26 -4.21 -1.85
C ILE A 52 -7.76 -4.52 -1.85
N ALA A 53 -8.12 -5.72 -1.39
CA ALA A 53 -9.51 -6.20 -1.38
C ALA A 53 -10.22 -6.05 -2.75
N GLY A 54 -9.51 -6.25 -3.85
CA GLY A 54 -10.02 -6.13 -5.22
C GLY A 54 -10.01 -4.71 -5.82
N GLN A 55 -9.69 -3.68 -5.02
CA GLN A 55 -9.59 -2.31 -5.49
C GLN A 55 -8.15 -1.98 -5.92
N VAL A 56 -7.99 -1.28 -7.05
CA VAL A 56 -6.68 -0.90 -7.59
C VAL A 56 -5.97 0.07 -6.64
N VAL A 57 -4.68 -0.19 -6.40
CA VAL A 57 -3.81 0.76 -5.72
C VAL A 57 -3.20 1.69 -6.76
N GLU A 58 -3.63 2.95 -6.75
CA GLU A 58 -3.13 3.98 -7.67
C GLU A 58 -1.72 4.49 -7.27
N GLN A 59 -1.45 4.56 -5.96
CA GLN A 59 -0.20 5.09 -5.43
C GLN A 59 0.11 4.49 -4.04
N ALA A 60 1.36 4.11 -3.82
CA ALA A 60 1.91 3.79 -2.51
C ALA A 60 2.94 4.86 -2.10
N LEU A 61 2.82 5.37 -0.88
CA LEU A 61 3.64 6.45 -0.31
C LEU A 61 4.50 5.94 0.86
#